data_AF-A0A9W3F244-F1
#
_entry.id   AF-A0A9W3F244-F1
#
_cell.length_a   1.000
_cell.length_b   1.000
_cell.length_c   1.000
_cell.angle_alpha   90.00
_cell.angle_beta   90.00
_cell.angle_gamma   90.00
#
_symmetry.space_group_name_H-M   'P 1'
#
loop_
_entity.id
_entity.type
_entity.pdbx_description
1 polymer ?
#
loop_
_entity_poly.entity_id
_entity_poly.type
_entity_poly.pdbx_seq_one_letter_code
_entity_poly.pdbx_strand_id
1 'polypeptide(L)'
;MKHINLSFAACGFLGIYHLGAASALRRHGKKLLKDVKAFAGASAGSLVASVLLTAPEKIEECNEFTYKFAEETRRQLLGAVTPGYDFMARLRSGMESILPANAHELAHNRLHISITNTKTRENDLVSSFSSREDLIKVLLASSFVPVYAGLKPVEYRGQKWVDGGFTNSLPILPVGRTVTISPFSGRLDISPQDEEQLGLYVNVTNQNILEQLTLRSPNSSRHCMCLDPTVRRKGEGPEHAYWALGGVQGKQASTPTRPRRTHHCEVHRDLPDPCSKAPPAPRCCPSQVPLGCLLLAPDFSTLVPPRPVYRLQ
;
A
#
# COMPACT_ATOMS: atom_id res chain seq x y z
N MET A 1 -12.62 2.92 -27.01
CA MET A 1 -11.65 3.38 -25.98
C MET A 1 -10.79 2.20 -25.56
N LYS A 2 -9.50 2.44 -25.25
CA LYS A 2 -8.59 1.40 -24.78
C LYS A 2 -9.17 0.81 -23.47
N HIS A 3 -9.22 -0.51 -23.36
CA HIS A 3 -9.63 -1.23 -22.15
C HIS A 3 -8.69 -0.79 -21.01
N ILE A 4 -9.23 -0.21 -19.93
CA ILE A 4 -8.42 0.24 -18.78
C ILE A 4 -8.78 -0.62 -17.57
N ASN A 5 -7.76 -0.99 -16.80
CA ASN A 5 -7.89 -1.70 -15.54
C ASN A 5 -7.16 -0.96 -14.43
N LEU A 6 -7.52 -1.20 -13.18
CA LEU A 6 -6.78 -0.73 -12.01
C LEU A 6 -6.22 -1.93 -11.25
N SER A 7 -4.97 -1.84 -10.77
CA SER A 7 -4.36 -2.87 -9.95
C SER A 7 -3.69 -2.30 -8.71
N PHE A 8 -4.03 -2.85 -7.55
CA PHE A 8 -3.56 -2.40 -6.25
C PHE A 8 -2.60 -3.43 -5.64
N ALA A 9 -1.40 -2.96 -5.30
CA ALA A 9 -0.33 -3.76 -4.72
C ALA A 9 -0.69 -4.41 -3.38
N ALA A 10 -0.12 -5.58 -3.07
CA ALA A 10 -0.05 -6.09 -1.70
C ALA A 10 0.79 -5.15 -0.84
N CYS A 11 0.29 -4.77 0.33
CA CYS A 11 0.98 -3.81 1.20
C CYS A 11 0.56 -3.81 2.67
N GLY A 12 -0.16 -4.83 3.16
CA GLY A 12 -0.54 -4.94 4.58
C GLY A 12 -1.13 -3.65 5.15
N PHE A 13 -0.57 -3.14 6.25
CA PHE A 13 -1.06 -1.91 6.91
C PHE A 13 -0.85 -0.62 6.13
N LEU A 14 -0.05 -0.63 5.06
CA LEU A 14 0.00 0.48 4.11
C LEU A 14 -1.24 0.55 3.20
N GLY A 15 -2.25 -0.29 3.43
CA GLY A 15 -3.56 -0.19 2.78
C GLY A 15 -4.21 1.20 2.91
N ILE A 16 -3.81 2.00 3.89
CA ILE A 16 -4.22 3.41 4.00
C ILE A 16 -3.79 4.26 2.78
N TYR A 17 -2.65 3.95 2.17
CA TYR A 17 -2.22 4.59 0.92
C TYR A 17 -3.22 4.29 -0.21
N HIS A 18 -3.63 3.04 -0.33
CA HIS A 18 -4.61 2.60 -1.33
C HIS A 18 -5.97 3.26 -1.10
N LEU A 19 -6.41 3.42 0.14
CA LEU A 19 -7.65 4.14 0.45
C LEU A 19 -7.56 5.63 0.10
N GLY A 20 -6.39 6.26 0.31
CA GLY A 20 -6.12 7.61 -0.17
C GLY A 20 -6.21 7.71 -1.70
N ALA A 21 -5.56 6.79 -2.41
CA ALA A 21 -5.61 6.70 -3.87
C ALA A 21 -7.05 6.45 -4.39
N ALA A 22 -7.79 5.53 -3.77
CA ALA A 22 -9.18 5.24 -4.09
C ALA A 22 -10.09 6.46 -3.86
N SER A 23 -9.87 7.19 -2.75
CA SER A 23 -10.58 8.43 -2.44
C SER A 23 -10.30 9.52 -3.49
N ALA A 24 -9.05 9.65 -3.93
CA ALA A 24 -8.68 10.59 -4.99
C ALA A 24 -9.28 10.20 -6.35
N LEU A 25 -9.24 8.91 -6.72
CA LEU A 25 -9.88 8.39 -7.93
C LEU A 25 -11.39 8.61 -7.92
N ARG A 26 -12.07 8.38 -6.79
CA ARG A 26 -13.52 8.61 -6.65
C ARG A 26 -13.88 10.09 -6.79
N ARG A 27 -13.09 10.99 -6.20
CA ARG A 27 -13.35 12.44 -6.23
C ARG A 27 -13.02 13.06 -7.59
N HIS A 28 -11.84 12.77 -8.14
CA HIS A 28 -11.28 13.47 -9.30
C HIS A 28 -11.28 12.61 -10.58
N GLY A 29 -11.25 11.29 -10.45
CA GLY A 29 -11.13 10.32 -11.54
C GLY A 29 -12.46 9.75 -12.06
N LYS A 30 -13.61 10.40 -11.81
CA LYS A 30 -14.94 9.86 -12.18
C LYS A 30 -15.07 9.45 -13.65
N LYS A 31 -14.44 10.21 -14.57
CA LYS A 31 -14.42 9.86 -16.01
C LYS A 31 -13.62 8.59 -16.26
N LEU A 32 -12.43 8.48 -15.68
CA LEU A 32 -11.57 7.29 -15.75
C LEU A 32 -12.31 6.06 -15.21
N LEU A 33 -12.90 6.16 -14.02
CA LEU A 33 -13.58 5.04 -13.36
C LEU A 33 -14.76 4.48 -14.17
N LYS A 34 -15.44 5.31 -14.98
CA LYS A 34 -16.50 4.83 -15.89
C LYS A 34 -15.97 3.91 -16.99
N ASP A 35 -14.71 4.08 -17.38
CA ASP A 35 -14.07 3.30 -18.44
C ASP A 35 -13.29 2.09 -17.91
N VAL A 36 -13.10 1.99 -16.58
CA VAL A 36 -12.45 0.85 -15.94
C VAL A 36 -13.29 -0.41 -16.09
N LYS A 37 -12.72 -1.42 -16.74
CA LYS A 37 -13.37 -2.70 -16.98
C LYS A 37 -13.14 -3.68 -15.85
N ALA A 38 -11.89 -3.78 -15.39
CA ALA A 38 -11.52 -4.64 -14.28
C ALA A 38 -10.63 -3.97 -13.24
N PHE A 39 -10.73 -4.50 -12.03
CA PHE A 39 -9.94 -4.19 -10.86
C PHE A 39 -9.16 -5.45 -10.50
N ALA A 40 -7.95 -5.28 -9.99
CA ALA A 40 -7.13 -6.37 -9.53
C ALA A 40 -6.40 -5.98 -8.24
N GLY A 41 -5.99 -6.98 -7.47
CA GLY A 41 -5.13 -6.74 -6.32
C GLY A 41 -4.74 -8.00 -5.58
N ALA A 42 -3.85 -7.81 -4.62
CA ALA A 42 -3.39 -8.82 -3.67
C ALA A 42 -3.43 -8.22 -2.26
N SER A 43 -3.71 -9.04 -1.24
CA SER A 43 -3.71 -8.58 0.18
C SER A 43 -4.58 -7.34 0.39
N ALA A 44 -4.11 -6.36 1.18
CA ALA A 44 -4.78 -5.07 1.35
C ALA A 44 -5.18 -4.37 0.02
N GLY A 45 -4.43 -4.59 -1.07
CA GLY A 45 -4.79 -4.09 -2.40
C GLY A 45 -6.09 -4.72 -2.94
N SER A 46 -6.31 -6.02 -2.74
CA SER A 46 -7.55 -6.69 -3.18
C SER A 46 -8.75 -6.23 -2.36
N LEU A 47 -8.56 -5.93 -1.07
CA LEU A 47 -9.58 -5.35 -0.20
C LEU A 47 -10.02 -3.98 -0.73
N VAL A 48 -9.09 -3.06 -0.99
CA VAL A 48 -9.44 -1.72 -1.50
C VAL A 48 -10.00 -1.78 -2.92
N ALA A 49 -9.49 -2.65 -3.77
CA ALA A 49 -10.03 -2.89 -5.10
C ALA A 49 -11.50 -3.36 -5.04
N SER A 50 -11.83 -4.26 -4.10
CA SER A 50 -13.20 -4.74 -3.92
C SER A 50 -14.15 -3.64 -3.43
N VAL A 51 -13.72 -2.80 -2.48
CA VAL A 51 -14.51 -1.65 -2.00
C VAL A 51 -14.70 -0.62 -3.12
N LEU A 52 -13.65 -0.22 -3.83
CA LEU A 52 -13.75 0.78 -4.89
C LEU A 52 -14.68 0.33 -6.04
N LEU A 53 -14.69 -0.97 -6.35
CA LEU A 53 -15.57 -1.54 -7.37
C LEU A 53 -17.02 -1.67 -6.89
N THR A 54 -17.24 -2.17 -5.67
CA THR A 54 -18.56 -2.64 -5.24
C THR A 54 -19.29 -1.70 -4.29
N ALA A 55 -18.57 -0.87 -3.54
CA ALA A 55 -19.11 0.08 -2.56
C ALA A 55 -18.20 1.32 -2.43
N PRO A 56 -18.00 2.10 -3.52
CA PRO A 56 -17.13 3.28 -3.48
C PRO A 56 -17.59 4.34 -2.47
N GLU A 57 -18.86 4.37 -2.08
CA GLU A 57 -19.42 5.20 -1.02
C GLU A 57 -19.02 4.81 0.39
N LYS A 58 -18.48 3.59 0.57
CA LYS A 58 -18.02 3.06 1.86
C LYS A 58 -16.52 3.27 2.09
N ILE A 59 -15.82 4.01 1.23
CA ILE A 59 -14.37 4.26 1.37
C ILE A 59 -14.06 4.96 2.70
N GLU A 60 -14.88 5.93 3.11
CA GLU A 60 -14.72 6.63 4.39
C GLU A 60 -14.91 5.67 5.60
N GLU A 61 -15.93 4.81 5.57
CA GLU A 61 -16.14 3.78 6.59
C GLU A 61 -14.99 2.76 6.61
N CYS A 62 -14.45 2.42 5.44
CA CYS A 62 -13.28 1.54 5.30
C CYS A 62 -12.03 2.16 5.92
N ASN A 63 -11.80 3.48 5.73
CA ASN A 63 -10.73 4.21 6.40
C ASN A 63 -10.83 4.09 7.93
N GLU A 64 -12.01 4.35 8.49
CA GLU A 64 -12.23 4.24 9.94
C GLU A 64 -11.97 2.83 10.46
N PHE A 65 -12.44 1.81 9.73
CA PHE A 65 -12.17 0.42 10.06
C PHE A 65 -10.66 0.14 10.05
N THR A 66 -9.93 0.56 9.00
CA THR A 66 -8.47 0.37 8.91
C THR A 66 -7.73 1.05 10.06
N TYR A 67 -8.11 2.26 10.46
CA TYR A 67 -7.50 2.93 11.61
C TYR A 67 -7.73 2.16 12.92
N LYS A 68 -8.98 1.76 13.19
CA LYS A 68 -9.34 0.98 14.39
C LYS A 68 -8.61 -0.36 14.40
N PHE A 69 -8.57 -1.05 13.27
CA PHE A 69 -7.90 -2.34 13.11
C PHE A 69 -6.39 -2.24 13.37
N ALA A 70 -5.73 -1.22 12.81
CA ALA A 70 -4.32 -0.96 13.05
C ALA A 70 -4.04 -0.59 14.52
N GLU A 71 -4.93 0.19 15.15
CA GLU A 71 -4.80 0.54 16.57
C GLU A 71 -4.96 -0.66 17.50
N GLU A 72 -5.99 -1.48 17.25
CA GLU A 72 -6.20 -2.72 18.00
C GLU A 72 -5.00 -3.64 17.89
N THR A 73 -4.47 -3.82 16.67
CA THR A 73 -3.27 -4.64 16.43
C THR A 73 -2.06 -4.08 17.18
N ARG A 74 -1.83 -2.75 17.16
CA ARG A 74 -0.72 -2.12 17.91
C ARG A 74 -0.81 -2.30 19.42
N ARG A 75 -2.03 -2.40 19.97
CA ARG A 75 -2.24 -2.57 21.42
C ARG A 75 -1.96 -3.99 21.90
N GLN A 76 -1.84 -4.96 21.00
CA GLN A 76 -1.58 -6.34 21.37
C GLN A 76 -0.09 -6.58 21.66
N LEU A 77 0.21 -7.40 22.68
CA LEU A 77 1.57 -7.62 23.20
C LEU A 77 2.56 -8.16 22.15
N LEU A 78 2.07 -8.97 21.21
CA LEU A 78 2.81 -9.54 20.06
C LEU A 78 2.19 -9.11 18.72
N GLY A 79 1.46 -7.97 18.70
CA GLY A 79 0.72 -7.54 17.51
C GLY A 79 -0.36 -8.56 17.10
N ALA A 80 -0.50 -8.82 15.80
CA ALA A 80 -1.45 -9.80 15.28
C ALA A 80 -1.18 -11.26 15.73
N VAL A 81 0.03 -11.54 16.25
CA VAL A 81 0.45 -12.87 16.74
C VAL A 81 0.03 -13.09 18.21
N THR A 82 -0.66 -12.12 18.81
CA THR A 82 -1.05 -12.21 20.22
C THR A 82 -2.07 -13.32 20.44
N PRO A 83 -1.79 -14.28 21.35
CA PRO A 83 -2.72 -15.36 21.66
C PRO A 83 -4.10 -14.82 22.07
N GLY A 84 -5.15 -15.27 21.39
CA GLY A 84 -6.53 -14.84 21.63
C GLY A 84 -7.02 -13.67 20.78
N TYR A 85 -6.16 -12.96 20.04
CA TYR A 85 -6.60 -11.99 19.03
C TYR A 85 -6.78 -12.69 17.68
N ASP A 86 -8.02 -12.82 17.23
CA ASP A 86 -8.32 -13.38 15.91
C ASP A 86 -8.33 -12.28 14.85
N PHE A 87 -7.13 -12.01 14.31
CA PHE A 87 -6.91 -11.06 13.22
C PHE A 87 -7.84 -11.31 12.02
N MET A 88 -8.02 -12.58 11.65
CA MET A 88 -8.80 -12.96 10.47
C MET A 88 -10.30 -12.85 10.72
N ALA A 89 -10.79 -13.20 11.90
CA ALA A 89 -12.18 -12.97 12.27
C ALA A 89 -12.51 -11.48 12.31
N ARG A 90 -11.59 -10.65 12.82
CA ARG A 90 -11.78 -9.19 12.82
C ARG A 90 -11.76 -8.61 11.41
N LEU A 91 -10.85 -9.07 10.55
CA LEU A 91 -10.81 -8.65 9.15
C LEU A 91 -12.10 -9.06 8.41
N ARG A 92 -12.58 -10.29 8.65
CA ARG A 92 -13.84 -10.80 8.12
C ARG A 92 -15.03 -9.94 8.52
N SER A 93 -15.16 -9.56 9.79
CA SER A 93 -16.28 -8.71 10.24
C SER A 93 -16.27 -7.32 9.57
N GLY A 94 -15.09 -6.78 9.26
CA GLY A 94 -14.96 -5.58 8.43
C GLY A 94 -15.53 -5.77 7.02
N MET A 95 -15.18 -6.86 6.35
CA MET A 95 -15.72 -7.18 5.02
C MET A 95 -17.23 -7.40 5.03
N GLU A 96 -17.74 -8.13 6.05
CA GLU A 96 -19.17 -8.38 6.24
C GLU A 96 -19.96 -7.11 6.57
N SER A 97 -19.32 -6.07 7.12
CA SER A 97 -19.95 -4.77 7.37
C SER A 97 -19.92 -3.86 6.13
N ILE A 98 -18.79 -3.83 5.41
CA ILE A 98 -18.53 -2.85 4.34
C ILE A 98 -19.08 -3.32 3.00
N LEU A 99 -18.90 -4.59 2.63
CA LEU A 99 -19.27 -5.07 1.30
C LEU A 99 -20.79 -5.28 1.18
N PRO A 100 -21.44 -4.88 0.08
CA PRO A 100 -22.88 -5.06 -0.09
C PRO A 100 -23.25 -6.54 -0.28
N ALA A 101 -24.54 -6.87 -0.11
CA ALA A 101 -25.05 -8.24 -0.25
C ALA A 101 -24.73 -8.85 -1.64
N ASN A 102 -24.81 -8.06 -2.70
CA ASN A 102 -24.54 -8.44 -4.08
C ASN A 102 -23.09 -8.16 -4.52
N ALA A 103 -22.14 -7.94 -3.60
CA ALA A 103 -20.75 -7.62 -3.93
C ALA A 103 -20.11 -8.64 -4.89
N HIS A 104 -20.42 -9.93 -4.70
CA HIS A 104 -19.92 -11.03 -5.53
C HIS A 104 -20.40 -10.95 -6.99
N GLU A 105 -21.63 -10.48 -7.23
CA GLU A 105 -22.19 -10.26 -8.58
C GLU A 105 -21.50 -9.07 -9.26
N LEU A 106 -21.30 -7.97 -8.53
CA LEU A 106 -20.60 -6.78 -9.02
C LEU A 106 -19.12 -7.07 -9.32
N ALA A 107 -18.50 -7.95 -8.53
CA ALA A 107 -17.12 -8.38 -8.65
C ALA A 107 -16.91 -9.44 -9.74
N HIS A 108 -17.94 -10.18 -10.14
CA HIS A 108 -17.82 -11.30 -11.08
C HIS A 108 -17.21 -10.83 -12.42
N ASN A 109 -16.09 -11.44 -12.81
CA ASN A 109 -15.25 -11.11 -13.98
C ASN A 109 -14.73 -9.66 -14.02
N ARG A 110 -14.94 -8.89 -12.96
CA ARG A 110 -14.49 -7.49 -12.85
C ARG A 110 -13.48 -7.28 -11.74
N LEU A 111 -13.43 -8.15 -10.74
CA LEU A 111 -12.42 -8.15 -9.69
C LEU A 111 -11.53 -9.38 -9.87
N HIS A 112 -10.21 -9.18 -9.81
CA HIS A 112 -9.22 -10.24 -9.92
C HIS A 112 -8.38 -10.28 -8.65
N ILE A 113 -8.52 -11.34 -7.87
CA ILE A 113 -7.88 -11.46 -6.56
C ILE A 113 -6.75 -12.49 -6.64
N SER A 114 -5.53 -12.02 -6.37
CA SER A 114 -4.35 -12.87 -6.31
C SER A 114 -4.34 -13.68 -5.01
N ILE A 115 -4.14 -14.99 -5.11
CA ILE A 115 -3.95 -15.91 -3.99
C ILE A 115 -2.79 -16.87 -4.29
N THR A 116 -2.07 -17.28 -3.24
CA THR A 116 -0.91 -18.17 -3.36
C THR A 116 -1.25 -19.57 -2.84
N ASN A 117 -1.03 -20.60 -3.66
CA ASN A 117 -1.23 -21.97 -3.24
C ASN A 117 -0.11 -22.42 -2.29
N THR A 118 -0.43 -22.96 -1.12
CA THR A 118 0.62 -23.35 -0.16
C THR A 118 1.45 -24.55 -0.59
N LYS A 119 0.87 -25.44 -1.41
CA LYS A 119 1.50 -26.71 -1.80
C LYS A 119 2.32 -26.54 -3.07
N THR A 120 1.72 -25.97 -4.13
CA THR A 120 2.40 -25.80 -5.43
C THR A 120 3.24 -24.54 -5.48
N ARG A 121 2.99 -23.56 -4.59
CA ARG A 121 3.59 -22.22 -4.62
C ARG A 121 3.25 -21.43 -5.88
N GLU A 122 2.19 -21.83 -6.59
CA GLU A 122 1.70 -21.14 -7.77
C GLU A 122 0.65 -20.09 -7.39
N ASN A 123 0.51 -19.10 -8.26
CA ASN A 123 -0.52 -18.07 -8.14
C ASN A 123 -1.83 -18.54 -8.78
N ASP A 124 -2.96 -18.17 -8.18
CA ASP A 124 -4.25 -18.15 -8.86
C ASP A 124 -4.84 -16.74 -8.79
N LEU A 125 -5.46 -16.31 -9.88
CA LEU A 125 -6.06 -14.99 -10.03
C LEU A 125 -7.58 -15.16 -10.15
N VAL A 126 -8.23 -15.32 -9.00
CA VAL A 126 -9.65 -15.65 -8.92
C VAL A 126 -10.51 -14.44 -9.30
N SER A 127 -11.42 -14.63 -10.25
CA SER A 127 -12.33 -13.58 -10.73
C SER A 127 -13.82 -13.95 -10.76
N SER A 128 -14.15 -15.19 -10.42
CA SER A 128 -15.52 -15.68 -10.39
C SER A 128 -15.90 -16.11 -8.97
N PHE A 129 -16.98 -15.53 -8.47
CA PHE A 129 -17.50 -15.73 -7.12
C PHE A 129 -18.94 -16.25 -7.19
N SER A 130 -19.22 -17.35 -6.50
CA SER A 130 -20.54 -17.98 -6.46
C SER A 130 -21.51 -17.34 -5.45
N SER A 131 -20.97 -16.65 -4.44
CA SER A 131 -21.73 -15.96 -3.40
C SER A 131 -20.87 -14.88 -2.74
N ARG A 132 -21.50 -14.02 -1.92
CA ARG A 132 -20.77 -13.04 -1.10
C ARG A 132 -19.77 -13.71 -0.15
N GLU A 133 -20.15 -14.85 0.41
CA GLU A 133 -19.26 -15.66 1.27
C GLU A 133 -18.07 -16.22 0.49
N ASP A 134 -18.28 -16.62 -0.76
CA ASP A 134 -17.21 -17.07 -1.65
C ASP A 134 -16.21 -15.95 -1.91
N LEU A 135 -16.70 -14.73 -2.20
CA LEU A 135 -15.85 -13.54 -2.36
C LEU A 135 -15.06 -13.23 -1.07
N ILE A 136 -15.72 -13.18 0.08
CA ILE A 136 -15.06 -12.91 1.37
C ILE A 136 -13.99 -13.95 1.67
N LYS A 137 -14.26 -15.24 1.41
CA LYS A 137 -13.28 -16.32 1.60
C LYS A 137 -12.03 -16.12 0.73
N VAL A 138 -12.19 -15.71 -0.52
CA VAL A 138 -11.05 -15.43 -1.42
C VAL A 138 -10.27 -14.19 -0.96
N LEU A 139 -10.94 -13.13 -0.50
CA LEU A 139 -10.28 -11.95 0.07
C LEU A 139 -9.49 -12.28 1.35
N LEU A 140 -10.05 -13.14 2.21
CA LEU A 140 -9.37 -13.65 3.40
C LEU A 140 -8.13 -14.48 3.02
N ALA A 141 -8.25 -15.37 2.03
CA ALA A 141 -7.10 -16.12 1.51
C ALA A 141 -6.01 -15.18 0.98
N SER A 142 -6.41 -14.17 0.21
CA SER A 142 -5.51 -13.15 -0.36
C SER A 142 -4.82 -12.28 0.69
N SER A 143 -5.34 -12.22 1.91
CA SER A 143 -4.81 -11.41 3.02
C SER A 143 -4.20 -12.25 4.15
N PHE A 144 -4.13 -13.57 4.01
CA PHE A 144 -3.60 -14.46 5.04
C PHE A 144 -2.08 -14.54 4.95
N VAL A 145 -1.38 -13.78 5.77
CA VAL A 145 0.09 -13.87 5.93
C VAL A 145 0.41 -14.90 7.02
N PRO A 146 1.06 -16.05 6.71
CA PRO A 146 1.35 -17.07 7.71
C PRO A 146 2.12 -16.53 8.91
N VAL A 147 1.90 -17.12 10.10
CA VAL A 147 2.46 -16.69 11.40
C VAL A 147 1.85 -15.38 11.89
N TYR A 148 1.66 -14.40 11.01
CA TYR A 148 1.06 -13.11 11.34
C TYR A 148 -0.46 -13.19 11.53
N ALA A 149 -1.15 -13.77 10.56
CA ALA A 149 -2.61 -13.91 10.52
C ALA A 149 -3.12 -15.24 11.11
N GLY A 150 -2.22 -16.05 11.67
CA GLY A 150 -2.50 -17.37 12.24
C GLY A 150 -1.68 -18.50 11.61
N LEU A 151 -1.97 -19.72 12.06
CA LEU A 151 -1.23 -20.93 11.68
C LEU A 151 -1.95 -21.79 10.63
N LYS A 152 -3.25 -21.59 10.44
CA LYS A 152 -4.07 -22.41 9.53
C LYS A 152 -4.41 -21.60 8.27
N PRO A 153 -3.83 -21.95 7.11
CA PRO A 153 -4.18 -21.34 5.84
C PRO A 153 -5.67 -21.46 5.52
N VAL A 154 -6.16 -20.59 4.63
CA VAL A 154 -7.56 -20.61 4.21
C VAL A 154 -7.79 -21.77 3.25
N GLU A 155 -8.80 -22.59 3.52
CA GLU A 155 -9.22 -23.65 2.61
C GLU A 155 -10.21 -23.12 1.57
N TYR A 156 -9.85 -23.25 0.30
CA TYR A 156 -10.64 -22.81 -0.85
C TYR A 156 -10.54 -23.84 -1.97
N ARG A 157 -11.69 -24.33 -2.46
CA ARG A 157 -11.81 -25.35 -3.51
C ARG A 157 -10.96 -26.61 -3.24
N GLY A 158 -10.97 -27.10 -2.00
CA GLY A 158 -10.24 -28.29 -1.57
C GLY A 158 -8.72 -28.12 -1.47
N GLN A 159 -8.21 -26.89 -1.58
CA GLN A 159 -6.79 -26.57 -1.48
C GLN A 159 -6.55 -25.47 -0.44
N LYS A 160 -5.30 -25.30 -0.01
CA LYS A 160 -4.89 -24.34 1.01
C LYS A 160 -4.20 -23.14 0.39
N TRP A 161 -4.62 -21.95 0.81
CA TRP A 161 -4.22 -20.69 0.20
C TRP A 161 -3.79 -19.67 1.25
N VAL A 162 -2.84 -18.83 0.84
CA VAL A 162 -2.25 -17.73 1.62
C VAL A 162 -2.14 -16.49 0.74
N ASP A 163 -1.63 -15.41 1.32
CA ASP A 163 -1.57 -14.08 0.72
C ASP A 163 -1.05 -14.10 -0.73
N GLY A 164 -1.76 -13.42 -1.63
CA GLY A 164 -1.40 -13.35 -3.05
C GLY A 164 -0.06 -12.65 -3.30
N GLY A 165 0.35 -11.79 -2.37
CA GLY A 165 1.60 -11.05 -2.39
C GLY A 165 2.86 -11.91 -2.47
N PHE A 166 2.78 -13.16 -2.02
CA PHE A 166 3.89 -14.11 -2.09
C PHE A 166 4.23 -14.58 -3.50
N THR A 167 3.30 -14.50 -4.45
CA THR A 167 3.51 -14.96 -5.83
C THR A 167 3.23 -13.88 -6.87
N ASN A 168 2.20 -13.06 -6.65
CA ASN A 168 1.82 -11.97 -7.54
C ASN A 168 1.23 -10.81 -6.73
N SER A 169 2.10 -9.92 -6.27
CA SER A 169 1.77 -8.80 -5.40
C SER A 169 1.15 -7.63 -6.12
N LEU A 170 1.28 -7.52 -7.45
CA LEU A 170 0.65 -6.47 -8.24
C LEU A 170 0.19 -7.07 -9.57
N PRO A 171 -1.02 -7.66 -9.62
CA PRO A 171 -1.47 -8.37 -10.81
C PRO A 171 -1.64 -7.44 -12.01
N ILE A 172 -1.07 -7.81 -13.15
CA ILE A 172 -1.30 -7.14 -14.44
C ILE A 172 -2.25 -8.01 -15.25
N LEU A 173 -3.32 -7.41 -15.77
CA LEU A 173 -4.33 -8.15 -16.52
C LEU A 173 -3.90 -8.27 -17.99
N PRO A 174 -4.14 -9.41 -18.64
CA PRO A 174 -3.65 -9.67 -19.99
C PRO A 174 -4.33 -8.82 -21.06
N VAL A 175 -5.53 -8.31 -20.79
CA VAL A 175 -6.30 -7.50 -21.74
C VAL A 175 -6.40 -6.07 -21.23
N GLY A 176 -5.97 -5.12 -22.05
CA GLY A 176 -6.05 -3.69 -21.75
C GLY A 176 -4.85 -3.14 -20.98
N ARG A 177 -4.90 -1.85 -20.68
CA ARG A 177 -3.89 -1.14 -19.90
C ARG A 177 -4.24 -1.20 -18.43
N THR A 178 -3.44 -1.89 -17.62
CA THR A 178 -3.58 -1.91 -16.17
C THR A 178 -2.81 -0.79 -15.51
N VAL A 179 -3.49 0.24 -15.01
CA VAL A 179 -2.92 1.30 -14.17
C VAL A 179 -2.55 0.73 -12.81
N THR A 180 -1.29 0.90 -12.40
CA THR A 180 -0.75 0.31 -11.17
C THR A 180 -0.71 1.30 -10.02
N ILE A 181 -1.13 0.86 -8.84
CA ILE A 181 -1.15 1.64 -7.62
C ILE A 181 -0.35 0.90 -6.55
N SER A 182 0.65 1.57 -5.97
CA SER A 182 1.52 0.99 -4.94
C SER A 182 2.02 2.02 -3.95
N PRO A 183 2.06 1.70 -2.64
CA PRO A 183 2.72 2.56 -1.67
C PRO A 183 4.25 2.50 -1.79
N PHE A 184 4.83 1.56 -2.55
CA PHE A 184 6.27 1.48 -2.78
C PHE A 184 6.64 2.31 -4.00
N SER A 185 7.70 3.13 -3.89
CA SER A 185 8.21 3.88 -5.05
C SER A 185 8.86 2.92 -6.05
N GLY A 186 8.71 3.22 -7.34
CA GLY A 186 9.17 2.32 -8.39
C GLY A 186 8.62 2.71 -9.76
N ARG A 187 8.70 1.78 -10.73
CA ARG A 187 8.16 1.98 -12.09
C ARG A 187 6.66 1.69 -12.15
N LEU A 188 5.89 2.52 -11.45
CA LEU A 188 4.47 2.34 -11.19
C LEU A 188 3.72 3.64 -11.53
N ASP A 189 2.44 3.54 -11.88
CA ASP A 189 1.69 4.72 -12.34
C ASP A 189 1.31 5.67 -11.21
N ILE A 190 0.91 5.10 -10.06
CA ILE A 190 0.56 5.83 -8.84
C ILE A 190 1.40 5.25 -7.69
N SER A 191 2.50 5.92 -7.39
CA SER A 191 3.39 5.60 -6.28
C SER A 191 4.08 6.85 -5.72
N PRO A 192 4.67 6.79 -4.51
CA PRO A 192 5.55 7.84 -4.04
C PRO A 192 6.71 8.10 -5.01
N GLN A 193 7.16 9.35 -5.09
CA GLN A 193 8.29 9.80 -5.90
C GLN A 193 9.47 10.06 -4.94
N ASP A 194 10.31 9.06 -4.73
CA ASP A 194 11.55 9.22 -3.94
C ASP A 194 12.69 9.64 -4.88
N GLU A 195 13.67 10.41 -4.37
CA GLU A 195 14.79 10.90 -5.19
C GLU A 195 15.69 9.76 -5.70
N GLU A 196 15.97 9.74 -7.00
CA GLU A 196 16.72 8.67 -7.68
C GLU A 196 18.25 8.89 -7.67
N GLN A 197 18.84 9.35 -6.56
CA GLN A 197 20.27 9.69 -6.60
C GLN A 197 21.21 8.47 -6.59
N LEU A 198 20.77 7.28 -6.13
CA LEU A 198 21.47 5.99 -6.27
C LEU A 198 20.54 4.82 -5.88
N GLY A 199 19.86 4.19 -6.85
CA GLY A 199 18.97 3.07 -6.57
C GLY A 199 18.92 2.02 -7.68
N LEU A 200 18.57 0.79 -7.28
CA LEU A 200 18.35 -0.35 -8.18
C LEU A 200 16.86 -0.67 -8.21
N TYR A 201 16.32 -1.00 -9.38
CA TYR A 201 14.97 -1.55 -9.46
C TYR A 201 15.00 -3.06 -9.21
N VAL A 202 14.28 -3.51 -8.18
CA VAL A 202 14.13 -4.93 -7.84
C VAL A 202 12.70 -5.37 -8.15
N ASN A 203 12.56 -6.48 -8.87
CA ASN A 203 11.25 -7.09 -9.06
C ASN A 203 10.92 -8.00 -7.88
N VAL A 204 9.93 -7.62 -7.08
CA VAL A 204 9.39 -8.42 -5.98
C VAL A 204 7.99 -8.86 -6.38
N THR A 205 7.83 -10.14 -6.74
CA THR A 205 6.52 -10.75 -7.07
C THR A 205 5.65 -9.92 -8.00
N ASN A 206 6.24 -9.44 -9.12
CA ASN A 206 5.60 -8.57 -10.13
C ASN A 206 5.47 -7.07 -9.77
N GLN A 207 6.15 -6.60 -8.73
CA GLN A 207 6.34 -5.17 -8.43
C GLN A 207 7.77 -4.73 -8.71
N ASN A 208 7.98 -3.73 -9.57
CA ASN A 208 9.31 -3.15 -9.81
C ASN A 208 9.55 -1.97 -8.86
N ILE A 209 10.13 -2.27 -7.69
CA ILE A 209 10.35 -1.35 -6.56
C ILE A 209 11.74 -0.73 -6.66
N LEU A 210 11.86 0.56 -6.34
CA LEU A 210 13.15 1.27 -6.25
C LEU A 210 13.80 1.00 -4.89
N GLU A 211 14.87 0.22 -4.86
CA GLU A 211 15.67 0.05 -3.66
C GLU A 211 16.88 0.98 -3.72
N GLN A 212 16.91 1.97 -2.80
CA GLN A 212 18.05 2.87 -2.67
C GLN A 212 19.20 2.16 -1.98
N LEU A 213 20.42 2.32 -2.53
CA LEU A 213 21.65 1.74 -1.95
C LEU A 213 22.22 2.58 -0.79
N THR A 214 21.48 3.60 -0.36
CA THR A 214 21.84 4.48 0.75
C THR A 214 21.36 3.93 2.09
N LEU A 215 22.01 4.35 3.19
CA LEU A 215 21.64 3.98 4.58
C LEU A 215 20.19 4.31 4.97
N ARG A 216 19.50 5.15 4.18
CA ARG A 216 18.06 5.37 4.26
C ARG A 216 17.44 4.88 2.95
N SER A 217 16.76 3.73 3.00
CA SER A 217 15.84 3.31 1.93
C SER A 217 14.39 3.57 2.38
N PRO A 218 13.68 4.52 1.75
CA PRO A 218 12.27 4.76 2.02
C PRO A 218 11.42 3.50 1.82
N ASN A 219 11.70 2.68 0.81
CA ASN A 219 10.98 1.43 0.58
C ASN A 219 11.25 0.37 1.63
N SER A 220 12.46 0.26 2.17
CA SER A 220 12.71 -0.60 3.33
C SER A 220 11.90 -0.16 4.55
N SER A 221 11.78 1.16 4.77
CA SER A 221 10.93 1.71 5.85
C SER A 221 9.45 1.37 5.60
N ARG A 222 8.97 1.51 4.36
CA ARG A 222 7.60 1.13 3.97
C ARG A 222 7.35 -0.37 4.10
N HIS A 223 8.34 -1.21 3.80
CA HIS A 223 8.22 -2.65 3.96
C HIS A 223 8.05 -3.03 5.44
N CYS A 224 8.77 -2.34 6.33
CA CYS A 224 8.60 -2.49 7.77
C CYS A 224 7.19 -2.05 8.22
N MET A 225 6.71 -0.88 7.76
CA MET A 225 5.35 -0.39 8.07
C MET A 225 4.23 -1.27 7.47
N CYS A 226 4.49 -1.95 6.35
CA CYS A 226 3.57 -2.90 5.74
C CYS A 226 3.30 -4.09 6.67
N LEU A 227 4.34 -4.58 7.35
CA LEU A 227 4.29 -5.75 8.23
C LEU A 227 3.91 -5.40 9.67
N ASP A 228 4.32 -4.23 10.16
CA ASP A 228 4.13 -3.83 11.54
C ASP A 228 3.49 -2.42 11.65
N PRO A 229 2.23 -2.33 12.13
CA PRO A 229 1.55 -1.05 12.29
C PRO A 229 2.11 -0.18 13.43
N THR A 230 3.04 -0.67 14.26
CA THR A 230 3.73 0.09 15.32
C THR A 230 4.84 0.97 14.76
N VAL A 231 5.41 0.60 13.62
CA VAL A 231 6.51 1.32 12.99
C VAL A 231 5.96 2.60 12.35
N ARG A 232 6.53 3.74 12.74
CA ARG A 232 6.21 5.06 12.15
C ARG A 232 7.48 5.72 11.64
N ARG A 233 7.38 6.39 10.49
CA ARG A 233 8.47 7.24 10.02
C ARG A 233 8.63 8.44 10.97
N LYS A 234 9.85 8.71 11.45
CA LYS A 234 10.15 9.95 12.19
C LYS A 234 9.86 11.15 11.27
N GLY A 235 8.95 12.03 11.68
CA GLY A 235 8.58 13.25 10.94
C GLY A 235 7.25 13.18 10.19
N GLU A 236 6.56 12.04 10.16
CA GLU A 236 5.22 11.93 9.59
C GLU A 236 4.19 11.77 10.73
N GLY A 237 3.67 12.91 11.21
CA GLY A 237 2.50 12.91 12.08
C GLY A 237 1.24 12.40 11.35
N PRO A 238 0.13 12.13 12.07
CA PRO A 238 -1.13 11.68 11.45
C PRO A 238 -1.64 12.62 10.34
N GLU A 239 -1.18 13.88 10.33
CA GLU A 239 -1.50 14.87 9.30
C GLU A 239 -0.84 14.58 7.94
N HIS A 240 0.21 13.75 7.86
CA HIS A 240 0.85 13.43 6.58
C HIS A 240 0.13 12.36 5.75
N ALA A 241 -0.80 11.61 6.35
CA ALA A 241 -1.74 10.77 5.60
C ALA A 241 -2.61 11.61 4.64
N TYR A 242 -2.76 12.91 4.89
CA TYR A 242 -3.47 13.84 4.02
C TYR A 242 -2.71 14.19 2.73
N TRP A 243 -1.39 13.91 2.60
CA TRP A 243 -0.68 14.18 1.34
C TRP A 243 -1.14 13.29 0.18
N ALA A 244 -1.69 12.09 0.47
CA ALA A 244 -2.38 11.27 -0.53
C ALA A 244 -3.68 11.92 -1.03
N LEU A 245 -4.23 12.90 -0.31
CA LEU A 245 -5.45 13.65 -0.67
C LEU A 245 -5.15 14.99 -1.38
N GLY A 246 -3.90 15.48 -1.37
CA GLY A 246 -3.53 16.83 -1.84
C GLY A 246 -2.65 16.91 -3.10
N GLY A 247 -2.13 15.79 -3.62
CA GLY A 247 -1.19 15.77 -4.75
C GLY A 247 -1.78 15.99 -6.16
N VAL A 248 -3.08 16.33 -6.28
CA VAL A 248 -3.72 16.68 -7.57
C VAL A 248 -4.15 18.15 -7.54
N GLN A 249 -3.21 19.07 -7.32
CA GLN A 249 -3.36 20.42 -7.87
C GLN A 249 -2.67 20.46 -9.22
N GLY A 250 -3.49 20.47 -10.27
CA GLY A 250 -3.04 20.77 -11.61
C GLY A 250 -2.30 22.11 -11.60
N LYS A 251 -1.08 22.12 -12.17
CA LYS A 251 -0.40 23.36 -12.53
C LYS A 251 -1.30 24.10 -13.54
N GLN A 252 -2.10 25.04 -13.06
CA GLN A 252 -2.51 26.15 -13.90
C GLN A 252 -1.25 26.95 -14.22
N ALA A 253 -0.86 26.94 -15.49
CA ALA A 253 0.14 27.82 -16.03
C ALA A 253 -0.36 29.27 -15.86
N SER A 254 0.16 29.99 -14.89
CA SER A 254 0.12 31.44 -14.87
C SER A 254 1.43 31.98 -15.43
N THR A 255 1.31 32.60 -16.60
CA THR A 255 2.32 33.42 -17.28
C THR A 255 2.96 34.45 -16.33
N PRO A 256 4.29 34.63 -16.35
CA PRO A 256 4.93 35.66 -15.53
C PRO A 256 4.84 37.02 -16.21
N THR A 257 3.88 37.84 -15.79
CA THR A 257 3.89 39.29 -16.05
C THR A 257 4.82 39.97 -15.03
N ARG A 258 5.97 40.46 -15.52
CA ARG A 258 6.86 41.41 -14.82
C ARG A 258 6.10 42.70 -14.46
N PRO A 259 6.31 43.28 -13.26
CA PRO A 259 6.17 44.72 -13.08
C PRO A 259 7.53 45.39 -12.90
N ARG A 260 7.56 46.61 -13.43
CA ARG A 260 8.69 47.53 -13.56
C ARG A 260 9.18 48.08 -12.22
N ARG A 261 10.47 48.41 -12.18
CA ARG A 261 11.10 49.30 -11.20
C ARG A 261 10.47 50.69 -11.24
N THR A 262 10.20 51.27 -10.09
CA THR A 262 10.23 52.72 -9.86
C THR A 262 10.81 53.00 -8.47
N HIS A 263 11.75 53.93 -8.43
CA HIS A 263 12.45 54.44 -7.26
C HIS A 263 11.56 55.39 -6.44
N HIS A 264 11.71 55.40 -5.11
CA HIS A 264 11.82 56.63 -4.31
C HIS A 264 12.41 56.33 -2.93
N CYS A 265 13.37 57.16 -2.53
CA CYS A 265 14.05 57.19 -1.23
C CYS A 265 13.23 57.94 -0.18
N GLU A 266 13.36 57.57 1.10
CA GLU A 266 13.61 58.54 2.20
C GLU A 266 14.16 57.85 3.46
N VAL A 267 14.87 58.65 4.26
CA VAL A 267 15.94 58.33 5.20
C VAL A 267 15.54 58.71 6.64
N HIS A 268 15.98 57.96 7.66
CA HIS A 268 16.54 58.40 8.98
C HIS A 268 16.64 57.18 9.94
N ARG A 269 17.85 56.69 10.34
CA ARG A 269 18.68 57.02 11.56
C ARG A 269 17.99 56.62 12.90
N ASP A 270 18.54 55.90 13.89
CA ASP A 270 19.91 55.56 14.35
C ASP A 270 19.95 54.29 15.27
N LEU A 271 21.07 53.56 15.21
CA LEU A 271 21.83 52.59 16.09
C LEU A 271 21.43 52.28 17.58
N PRO A 272 22.06 51.31 18.30
CA PRO A 272 23.06 50.26 17.93
C PRO A 272 22.81 48.81 18.46
N ASP A 273 23.56 47.84 17.91
CA ASP A 273 23.83 46.48 18.44
C ASP A 273 24.66 46.48 19.74
N PRO A 274 24.54 45.44 20.60
CA PRO A 274 25.68 44.53 20.71
C PRO A 274 25.35 43.03 20.90
N CYS A 275 26.12 42.23 20.19
CA CYS A 275 26.55 40.84 20.41
C CYS A 275 26.21 40.19 21.77
N SER A 276 25.59 39.00 21.77
CA SER A 276 26.21 37.75 22.28
C SER A 276 25.20 36.59 22.50
N LYS A 277 25.69 35.37 22.18
CA LYS A 277 25.23 34.03 22.62
C LYS A 277 24.01 33.40 21.93
N ALA A 278 24.31 32.68 20.85
CA ALA A 278 23.50 31.54 20.39
C ALA A 278 23.48 30.43 21.47
N PRO A 279 22.33 29.83 21.80
CA PRO A 279 22.29 28.62 22.63
C PRO A 279 22.77 27.39 21.81
N PRO A 280 23.44 26.43 22.46
CA PRO A 280 24.02 25.28 21.76
C PRO A 280 22.93 24.35 21.23
N ALA A 281 23.19 23.78 20.05
CA ALA A 281 22.42 22.68 19.48
C ALA A 281 22.26 21.54 20.50
N PRO A 282 21.06 20.92 20.63
CA PRO A 282 20.91 19.77 21.50
C PRO A 282 21.77 18.61 20.95
N ARG A 283 22.66 18.13 21.81
CA ARG A 283 23.55 16.99 21.59
C ARG A 283 22.73 15.78 21.13
N CYS A 284 23.20 15.13 20.07
CA CYS A 284 22.75 13.81 19.67
C CYS A 284 22.96 12.82 20.82
N CYS A 285 21.88 12.36 21.46
CA CYS A 285 21.89 11.13 22.22
C CYS A 285 21.68 9.95 21.27
N PRO A 286 22.56 8.94 21.25
CA PRO A 286 22.36 7.73 20.48
C PRO A 286 21.38 6.83 21.28
N SER A 287 20.08 7.02 21.11
CA SER A 287 19.10 6.05 21.61
C SER A 287 18.98 4.90 20.62
N GLN A 288 19.67 3.84 21.02
CA GLN A 288 19.59 2.45 20.57
C GLN A 288 18.30 2.11 19.82
N VAL A 289 18.46 1.79 18.53
CA VAL A 289 17.53 0.89 17.84
C VAL A 289 17.64 -0.45 18.58
N PRO A 290 16.54 -1.06 19.05
CA PRO A 290 16.63 -2.39 19.62
C PRO A 290 17.12 -3.33 18.50
N LEU A 291 18.27 -3.94 18.71
CA LEU A 291 18.93 -4.89 17.80
C LEU A 291 18.10 -6.18 17.55
N GLY A 292 16.84 -6.23 17.97
CA GLY A 292 15.93 -7.37 17.86
C GLY A 292 14.98 -7.35 16.66
N CYS A 293 14.88 -6.25 15.90
CA CYS A 293 14.00 -6.19 14.72
C CYS A 293 14.58 -6.87 13.46
N LEU A 294 15.87 -7.28 13.47
CA LEU A 294 16.50 -7.96 12.33
C LEU A 294 16.44 -9.50 12.42
N LEU A 295 15.98 -10.07 13.54
CA LEU A 295 16.04 -11.51 13.82
C LEU A 295 14.70 -12.25 13.71
N LEU A 296 13.64 -11.60 13.22
CA LEU A 296 12.32 -12.21 13.01
C LEU A 296 11.85 -12.19 11.55
N ALA A 297 12.72 -11.84 10.60
CA ALA A 297 12.51 -12.24 9.22
C ALA A 297 12.91 -13.73 9.11
N PRO A 298 11.98 -14.68 8.90
CA PRO A 298 12.41 -16.01 8.52
C PRO A 298 13.23 -15.89 7.24
N ASP A 299 14.32 -16.65 7.16
CA ASP A 299 15.18 -16.70 5.99
C ASP A 299 14.39 -17.24 4.79
N PHE A 300 13.84 -16.33 3.98
CA PHE A 300 13.01 -16.63 2.81
C PHE A 300 13.84 -17.15 1.62
N SER A 301 15.16 -17.30 1.76
CA SER A 301 16.02 -17.88 0.71
C SER A 301 15.67 -19.32 0.34
N THR A 302 14.93 -20.03 1.20
CA THR A 302 14.43 -21.40 0.96
C THR A 302 13.07 -21.46 0.26
N LEU A 303 12.43 -20.31 0.00
CA LEU A 303 11.11 -20.23 -0.65
C LEU A 303 11.17 -19.95 -2.15
N VAL A 304 12.35 -19.65 -2.69
CA VAL A 304 12.61 -19.46 -4.13
C VAL A 304 13.18 -20.76 -4.72
N PRO A 305 12.49 -21.48 -5.61
CA PRO A 305 13.11 -22.61 -6.30
C PRO A 305 14.19 -22.12 -7.29
N PRO A 306 15.30 -22.86 -7.49
CA PRO A 306 16.25 -22.56 -8.54
C PRO A 306 15.57 -22.66 -9.91
N ARG A 307 15.88 -21.70 -10.81
CA ARG A 307 15.32 -21.66 -12.17
C ARG A 307 15.70 -22.92 -12.96
N PRO A 308 14.79 -23.52 -13.76
CA PRO A 308 15.20 -24.48 -14.77
C PRO A 308 16.06 -23.77 -15.83
N VAL A 309 17.30 -24.26 -15.99
CA VAL A 309 18.19 -23.87 -17.07
C VAL A 309 17.70 -24.55 -18.34
N TYR A 310 16.95 -23.84 -19.17
CA TYR A 310 16.70 -24.28 -20.54
C TYR A 310 17.99 -24.08 -21.35
N ARG A 311 18.69 -25.17 -21.64
CA ARG A 311 19.68 -25.20 -22.74
C ARG A 311 18.91 -25.11 -24.04
N LEU A 312 19.13 -24.04 -24.79
CA LEU A 312 18.79 -23.98 -26.21
C LEU A 312 19.65 -25.05 -26.92
N GLN A 313 18.98 -26.01 -27.56
CA GLN A 313 19.52 -26.74 -28.71
C GLN A 313 19.04 -26.02 -29.97
#